data_AF-A0A923JSH9-F1
#
_entry.id   AF-A0A923JSH9-F1
#
_cell.length_a   1.000
_cell.length_b   1.000
_cell.length_c   1.000
_cell.angle_alpha   90.00
_cell.angle_beta   90.00
_cell.angle_gamma   90.00
#
_symmetry.space_group_name_H-M   'P 1'
#
loop_
_entity.id
_entity.type
_entity.pdbx_description
1 polymer ?
#
loop_
_entity_poly.entity_id
_entity_poly.type
_entity_poly.pdbx_seq_one_letter_code
_entity_poly.pdbx_strand_id
1 'polypeptide(L)' 'AVGNDVYQGPTTVTESISTATGGNLEAIAPNTTPVSTIVSDVDDTTTVTLTATPTVNENGTITYTATLT' A
#
# COMPACT_ATOMS: atom_id res chain seq x y z
N ALA A 1 -3.11 -11.43 -9.21
CA ALA A 1 -2.82 -10.66 -7.99
C ALA A 1 -2.71 -9.21 -8.41
N VAL A 2 -3.48 -8.32 -7.79
CA VAL A 2 -3.15 -6.89 -7.82
C VAL A 2 -1.82 -6.76 -7.08
N GLY A 3 -0.79 -6.27 -7.78
CA GLY A 3 0.55 -6.14 -7.21
C GLY A 3 0.62 -4.94 -6.27
N ASN A 4 1.67 -4.90 -5.46
CA ASN A 4 2.02 -3.72 -4.67
C ASN A 4 2.21 -2.51 -5.60
N ASP A 5 1.48 -1.43 -5.33
CA ASP A 5 1.60 -0.16 -6.04
C ASP A 5 1.63 1.01 -5.04
N VAL A 6 1.53 2.24 -5.55
CA VAL A 6 1.64 3.47 -4.76
C VAL A 6 0.38 3.74 -3.90
N TYR A 7 -0.74 3.11 -4.22
CA TYR A 7 -2.04 3.27 -3.55
C TYR A 7 -2.55 1.98 -2.89
N GLN A 8 -1.97 0.84 -3.23
CA GLN A 8 -2.32 -0.47 -2.72
C GLN A 8 -1.08 -1.18 -2.23
N GLY A 9 -0.99 -1.29 -0.91
CA GLY A 9 0.06 -2.03 -0.24
C GLY A 9 0.11 -3.52 -0.59
N PRO A 10 1.22 -4.18 -0.23
CA PRO A 10 1.39 -5.60 -0.48
C PRO A 10 0.47 -6.43 0.42
N THR A 11 0.19 -7.66 0.00
CA THR A 11 -0.61 -8.60 0.79
C THR A 11 0.12 -9.03 2.07
N THR A 12 -0.63 -9.32 3.13
CA THR A 12 -0.13 -10.01 4.33
C THR A 12 0.67 -11.25 3.96
N VAL A 13 1.84 -11.41 4.58
CA VAL A 13 2.68 -12.59 4.41
C VAL A 13 2.32 -13.59 5.48
N THR A 14 1.99 -14.81 5.08
CA THR A 14 1.62 -15.92 5.98
C THR A 14 2.46 -17.13 5.64
N GLU A 15 3.14 -17.67 6.64
CA GLU A 15 4.01 -18.84 6.48
C GLU A 15 3.78 -19.84 7.62
N SER A 16 4.10 -21.11 7.38
CA SER A 16 4.02 -22.18 8.38
C SER A 16 5.08 -23.25 8.16
N ILE A 17 5.28 -24.10 9.17
CA ILE A 17 6.14 -25.27 9.01
C ILE A 17 5.47 -26.24 8.03
N SER A 18 6.07 -26.41 6.84
CA SER A 18 5.55 -27.28 5.77
C SER A 18 5.86 -28.76 6.02
N THR A 19 7.09 -29.08 6.42
CA THR A 19 7.52 -30.45 6.71
C THR A 19 8.54 -30.48 7.83
N ALA A 20 8.52 -31.53 8.64
CA ALA A 20 9.60 -31.88 9.56
C ALA A 20 10.00 -33.34 9.33
N THR A 21 11.31 -33.61 9.22
CA THR A 21 11.86 -34.96 9.01
C THR A 21 12.94 -35.24 10.06
N GLY A 22 13.00 -36.47 10.59
CA GLY A 22 13.93 -36.84 11.65
C GLY A 22 13.25 -37.73 12.71
N GLY A 23 13.71 -37.66 13.95
CA GLY A 23 13.06 -38.34 15.08
C GLY A 23 13.19 -39.85 15.09
N ASN A 24 14.26 -40.40 14.50
CA ASN A 24 14.59 -41.83 14.44
C ASN A 24 13.96 -42.71 15.55
N LEU A 25 14.04 -42.30 16.83
CA LEU A 25 13.42 -42.98 17.97
C LEU A 25 12.37 -42.13 18.74
N GLU A 26 12.26 -40.83 18.45
CA GLU A 26 11.36 -39.89 19.13
C GLU A 26 10.39 -39.21 18.16
N ALA A 27 9.11 -39.16 18.53
CA ALA A 27 8.11 -38.46 17.74
C ALA A 27 8.43 -36.95 17.63
N ILE A 28 8.37 -36.42 16.41
CA ILE A 28 8.43 -34.98 16.14
C ILE A 28 7.03 -34.45 15.88
N ALA A 29 6.62 -33.46 16.67
CA ALA A 29 5.33 -32.79 16.54
C ALA A 29 5.57 -31.28 16.33
N PRO A 30 5.90 -30.85 15.08
CA PRO A 30 6.07 -29.44 14.79
C PRO A 30 4.74 -28.69 14.94
N ASN A 31 4.79 -27.49 15.50
CA ASN A 31 3.63 -26.59 15.47
C ASN A 31 3.50 -26.02 14.05
N THR A 32 2.49 -26.48 13.30
CA THR A 32 2.21 -26.02 11.94
C THR A 32 1.24 -24.85 11.90
N THR A 33 0.92 -24.24 13.04
CA THR A 33 0.06 -23.05 13.09
C THR A 33 0.72 -21.93 12.28
N PRO A 34 0.03 -21.36 11.28
CA PRO A 34 0.60 -20.28 10.48
C PRO A 34 0.88 -19.04 11.31
N VAL A 35 1.99 -18.38 10.99
CA VAL A 35 2.33 -17.07 11.52
C VAL A 35 2.16 -16.06 10.40
N SER A 36 1.47 -14.96 10.70
CA SER A 36 1.21 -13.89 9.74
C SER A 36 1.93 -12.61 10.16
N THR A 37 2.53 -11.93 9.19
CA THR A 37 3.08 -10.59 9.34
C THR A 37 2.28 -9.65 8.47
N ILE A 38 1.62 -8.67 9.10
CA ILE A 38 0.89 -7.62 8.42
C ILE A 38 1.90 -6.60 7.92
N VAL A 39 1.87 -6.31 6.62
CA VAL A 39 2.61 -5.19 6.05
C VAL A 39 1.64 -4.02 5.98
N SER A 40 1.87 -3.02 6.84
CA SER A 40 1.07 -1.80 6.83
C SER A 40 1.56 -0.87 5.73
N ASP A 41 0.65 -0.41 4.90
CA ASP A 41 0.90 0.62 3.91
C ASP A 41 0.46 2.00 4.41
N VAL A 42 0.97 3.06 3.79
CA VAL A 42 0.62 4.44 4.10
C VAL A 42 0.10 5.11 2.83
N ASP A 43 -1.18 5.46 2.85
CA ASP A 43 -1.79 6.24 1.78
C ASP A 43 -1.34 7.70 1.88
N ASP A 44 -0.49 8.12 0.94
CA ASP A 44 -0.16 9.53 0.75
C ASP A 44 -1.19 10.20 -0.16
N THR A 45 -2.04 11.03 0.42
CA THR A 45 -3.03 11.81 -0.34
C THR A 45 -2.43 13.15 -0.77
N THR A 46 -2.49 13.45 -2.07
CA THR A 46 -2.19 14.79 -2.60
C THR A 46 -3.49 15.45 -3.03
N THR A 47 -3.77 16.63 -2.51
CA THR A 47 -4.93 17.42 -2.91
C THR A 47 -4.49 18.54 -3.86
N VAL A 48 -5.22 18.70 -4.98
CA VAL A 48 -5.02 19.82 -5.90
C VAL A 48 -6.11 20.86 -5.67
N THR A 49 -5.70 22.08 -5.32
CA THR A 49 -6.59 23.24 -5.29
C THR A 49 -6.30 24.13 -6.48
N LEU A 50 -7.32 24.36 -7.33
CA LEU A 50 -7.22 25.24 -8.49
C LEU A 50 -7.87 26.59 -8.17
N THR A 51 -7.09 27.67 -8.31
CA THR A 51 -7.59 29.05 -8.17
C THR A 51 -7.39 29.80 -9.48
N ALA A 52 -8.26 30.77 -9.75
CA ALA A 52 -8.18 31.60 -10.95
C ALA A 52 -8.51 33.06 -10.63
N THR A 53 -8.05 33.97 -11.48
CA THR A 53 -8.53 35.36 -11.46
C THR A 53 -10.05 35.40 -11.73
N PRO A 54 -10.89 36.00 -10.85
CA PRO A 54 -12.35 35.85 -10.90
C PRO A 54 -13.01 36.44 -12.14
N THR A 55 -12.43 37.51 -12.68
CA THR A 55 -12.89 38.19 -13.88
C THR A 55 -11.69 38.64 -14.70
N VAL A 56 -11.85 38.65 -16.01
CA VAL A 56 -10.93 39.29 -16.96
C VAL A 56 -11.75 40.05 -17.99
N ASN A 57 -11.14 41.08 -18.57
CA ASN A 57 -11.75 41.80 -19.69
C ASN A 57 -11.77 40.91 -20.95
N GLU A 58 -12.59 41.30 -21.93
CA GLU A 58 -12.52 40.71 -23.27
C GLU A 58 -11.08 40.81 -23.81
N ASN A 59 -10.63 39.72 -24.45
CA ASN A 59 -9.23 39.53 -24.89
C ASN A 59 -8.18 39.52 -23.76
N GLY A 60 -8.58 39.47 -22.49
CA GLY A 60 -7.70 39.26 -21.34
C GLY A 60 -7.26 37.80 -21.16
N THR A 61 -6.17 37.58 -20.43
CA THR A 61 -5.68 36.23 -20.07
C THR A 61 -6.10 35.89 -18.65
N ILE A 62 -6.72 34.71 -18.46
CA ILE A 62 -7.01 34.14 -17.13
C ILE A 62 -5.82 33.27 -16.73
N THR A 63 -5.24 33.54 -15.56
CA THR A 63 -4.21 32.67 -14.97
C THR A 63 -4.85 31.74 -13.96
N TYR A 64 -4.57 30.46 -14.11
CA TYR A 64 -4.93 29.43 -13.14
C TYR A 64 -3.69 29.03 -12.33
N THR A 65 -3.82 29.00 -11.01
CA THR A 65 -2.77 28.53 -10.09
C THR A 65 -3.25 27.24 -9.44
N ALA A 66 -2.49 26.16 -9.67
CA ALA A 66 -2.68 24.88 -9.00
C ALA A 66 -1.73 24.78 -7.81
N THR A 67 -2.28 24.56 -6.62
CA THR A 67 -1.51 24.30 -5.40
C THR A 67 -1.70 22.85 -5.02
N LEU A 68 -0.59 22.11 -4.85
CA LEU A 68 -0.57 20.74 -4.36
C LEU A 68 -0.21 20.76 -2.87
N THR A 69 -0.97 20.03 -2.06
CA THR A 69 -0.72 19.80 -0.63
C THR A 69 -0.82 18.33 -0.30
#